data_AF-A0A0F9GG84-F1
#
_entry.id   AF-A0A0F9GG84-F1
#
_cell.length_a   1.000
_cell.length_b   1.000
_cell.length_c   1.000
_cell.angle_alpha   90.00
_cell.angle_beta   90.00
_cell.angle_gamma   90.00
#
_symmetry.space_group_name_H-M   'P 1'
#
loop_
_entity.id
_entity.type
_entity.pdbx_description
1 polymer ?
#
loop_
_entity_poly.entity_id
_entity_poly.type
_entity_poly.pdbx_seq_one_letter_code
_entity_poly.pdbx_strand_id
1 'polypeptide(L)'
;MKIMTIIGTRPQYIKIKPLYDYFKKSGIEHILVDTCQHYSDNVSSVFLQEFNLSLDCKLDIGNSNPIEFLSECITKTAYVIKQYNPEFVLVIG
;
A
#
# COMPACT_ATOMS: atom_id res chain seq x y z
N MET A 1 16.94 3.33 6.88
CA MET A 1 15.94 2.32 7.23
C MET A 1 14.85 2.34 6.16
N LYS A 2 14.53 1.19 5.58
CA LYS A 2 13.52 1.02 4.52
C LYS A 2 12.32 0.25 5.05
N ILE A 3 11.16 0.90 5.06
CA ILE A 3 9.90 0.33 5.52
C ILE A 3 8.92 0.26 4.35
N MET A 4 8.34 -0.92 4.12
CA MET A 4 7.20 -1.07 3.22
C MET A 4 5.90 -1.03 4.02
N THR A 5 4.91 -0.28 3.57
CA THR A 5 3.54 -0.36 4.11
C THR A 5 2.60 -0.82 3.02
N ILE A 6 1.77 -1.81 3.33
CA ILE A 6 0.76 -2.34 2.43
C ILE A 6 -0.62 -1.84 2.87
N ILE A 7 -1.30 -1.16 1.95
CA ILE A 7 -2.68 -0.68 2.11
C ILE A 7 -3.55 -1.21 0.96
N GLY A 8 -4.86 -1.05 1.06
CA GLY A 8 -5.83 -1.52 0.06
C GLY A 8 -7.27 -1.07 0.28
N THR A 9 -7.61 -0.57 1.48
CA THR A 9 -8.97 -0.12 1.80
C THR A 9 -9.00 1.36 2.13
N ARG A 10 -10.14 2.02 1.91
CA ARG A 10 -10.34 3.45 2.22
C ARG A 10 -9.91 3.84 3.65
N PRO A 11 -10.28 3.10 4.73
CA PRO A 11 -9.82 3.42 6.07
C PRO A 11 -8.29 3.43 6.22
N GLN A 12 -7.57 2.64 5.43
CA GLN A 12 -6.11 2.55 5.53
C GLN A 12 -5.40 3.78 4.96
N TYR A 13 -5.91 4.42 3.89
CA TYR A 13 -5.36 5.70 3.40
C TYR A 13 -5.44 6.81 4.46
N ILE A 14 -6.53 6.83 5.24
CA ILE A 14 -6.72 7.78 6.32
C ILE A 14 -5.75 7.46 7.47
N LYS A 15 -5.65 6.18 7.85
CA LYS A 15 -4.82 5.72 8.98
C LYS A 15 -3.31 5.83 8.71
N ILE A 16 -2.85 5.70 7.46
CA ILE A 16 -1.42 5.75 7.13
C ILE A 16 -0.85 7.17 7.17
N LYS A 17 -1.68 8.19 6.91
CA LYS A 17 -1.25 9.59 6.80
C LYS A 17 -0.31 10.07 7.92
N PRO A 18 -0.64 9.95 9.23
CA PRO A 18 0.25 10.42 10.29
C PRO A 18 1.62 9.72 10.27
N LEU A 19 1.66 8.44 9.93
CA LEU A 19 2.90 7.67 9.88
C LEU A 19 3.73 7.98 8.63
N TYR A 20 3.08 8.17 7.48
CA TYR A 20 3.72 8.61 6.23
C TYR A 20 4.45 9.95 6.43
N ASP A 21 3.79 10.92 7.08
CA ASP A 21 4.38 12.21 7.38
C ASP A 21 5.56 12.10 8.36
N TYR A 22 5.45 11.21 9.35
CA TYR A 22 6.54 10.94 10.29
C TYR A 22 7.75 10.33 9.58
N PHE A 23 7.55 9.27 8.79
CA PHE A 23 8.64 8.62 8.04
C PHE A 23 9.37 9.61 7.13
N LYS A 24 8.61 10.43 6.40
CA LYS A 24 9.18 11.48 5.54
C LYS A 24 10.03 12.48 6.33
N LYS A 25 9.55 12.96 7.48
CA LYS A 25 10.29 13.90 8.36
C LYS A 25 11.51 13.27 9.00
N SER A 26 11.47 11.97 9.29
CA SER A 26 12.55 11.21 9.92
C SER A 26 13.59 10.69 8.94
N GLY A 27 13.45 10.95 7.63
CA GLY A 27 14.37 10.44 6.60
C GLY A 27 14.31 8.92 6.44
N ILE A 28 13.20 8.29 6.82
CA ILE A 28 12.94 6.87 6.60
C ILE A 28 12.48 6.70 5.16
N GLU A 29 13.11 5.76 4.44
CA GLU A 29 12.67 5.38 3.10
C GLU A 29 11.37 4.58 3.23
N HIS A 30 10.26 5.21 2.85
CA HIS A 30 8.94 4.61 2.93
C HIS A 30 8.48 4.16 1.55
N ILE A 31 8.26 2.86 1.40
CA ILE A 31 7.66 2.25 0.21
C ILE A 31 6.17 2.03 0.49
N LEU A 32 5.30 2.81 -0.15
CA LEU A 32 3.86 2.69 -0.01
C LEU A 32 3.27 1.85 -1.15
N VAL A 33 2.76 0.67 -0.81
CA VAL A 33 2.18 -0.30 -1.76
C VAL A 33 0.68 -0.35 -1.56
N ASP A 34 -0.05 -0.23 -2.66
CA ASP A 34 -1.50 -0.37 -2.71
C ASP A 34 -1.88 -1.70 -3.37
N THR A 35 -2.69 -2.49 -2.67
CA THR A 35 -3.21 -3.77 -3.16
C THR A 35 -4.39 -3.60 -4.12
N CYS A 36 -4.98 -2.39 -4.22
CA CYS A 36 -6.18 -2.10 -5.00
C CYS A 36 -7.41 -2.91 -4.57
N GLN A 37 -7.50 -3.30 -3.29
CA GLN A 37 -8.57 -4.17 -2.79
C GLN A 37 -9.97 -3.55 -2.86
N HIS A 38 -10.08 -2.24 -3.05
CA HIS A 38 -11.35 -1.56 -3.25
C HIS A 38 -11.20 -0.28 -4.06
N TYR A 39 -12.27 0.01 -4.83
CA TYR A 39 -12.56 1.21 -5.63
C TYR A 39 -11.99 1.26 -7.05
N SER A 40 -12.73 1.98 -7.91
CA SER A 40 -12.22 2.46 -9.18
C SER A 40 -11.06 3.43 -8.94
N ASP A 41 -10.13 3.51 -9.91
CA ASP A 41 -8.96 4.39 -9.85
C ASP A 41 -9.30 5.83 -9.44
N ASN A 42 -10.48 6.32 -9.84
CA ASN A 42 -10.97 7.66 -9.53
C ASN A 42 -11.16 7.95 -8.04
N VAL A 43 -11.46 6.96 -7.19
CA VAL A 43 -11.65 7.22 -5.76
C VAL A 43 -10.33 7.13 -5.01
N SER A 44 -9.46 6.18 -5.38
CA SER A 44 -8.11 6.08 -4.82
C SER A 44 -7.31 7.37 -5.07
N SER A 45 -7.44 7.94 -6.27
CA SER A 45 -6.73 9.16 -6.67
C SER A 45 -7.12 10.38 -5.84
N VAL A 46 -8.40 10.51 -5.48
CA VAL A 46 -8.88 11.59 -4.58
C VAL A 46 -8.18 11.51 -3.22
N PHE A 47 -8.12 10.33 -2.59
CA PHE A 47 -7.46 10.19 -1.30
C PHE A 47 -5.96 10.42 -1.36
N LEU A 48 -5.29 9.94 -2.42
CA LEU A 48 -3.86 10.19 -2.61
C LEU A 48 -3.57 11.69 -2.74
N GLN A 49 -4.42 12.42 -3.48
CA GLN A 49 -4.31 13.87 -3.62
C GLN A 49 -4.61 14.62 -2.32
N GLU A 50 -5.74 14.32 -1.66
CA GLU A 50 -6.15 14.99 -0.43
C GLU A 50 -5.14 14.82 0.70
N PHE A 51 -4.56 13.62 0.83
CA PHE A 51 -3.59 13.30 1.87
C PHE A 51 -2.13 13.53 1.45
N ASN A 52 -1.89 13.97 0.21
CA ASN A 52 -0.57 14.13 -0.38
C ASN A 52 0.31 12.86 -0.21
N LEU A 53 -0.29 11.72 -0.51
CA LEU A 53 0.36 10.41 -0.49
C LEU A 53 0.82 10.07 -1.91
N SER A 54 2.03 9.49 -2.02
CA SER A 54 2.53 8.92 -3.26
C SER A 54 2.63 7.41 -3.09
N LEU A 55 2.15 6.66 -4.08
CA LEU A 55 2.33 5.22 -4.13
C LEU A 55 3.61 4.91 -4.91
N ASP A 56 4.36 3.93 -4.43
CA ASP A 56 5.51 3.37 -5.14
C ASP A 56 5.09 2.22 -6.06
N CYS A 57 4.02 1.51 -5.68
CA CYS A 57 3.51 0.37 -6.42
C CYS A 57 2.01 0.18 -6.20
N LYS A 58 1.30 -0.17 -7.28
CA LYS A 58 -0.04 -0.73 -7.27
C LYS A 58 0.04 -2.20 -7.68
N LEU A 59 -0.61 -3.09 -6.93
CA LEU A 59 -0.63 -4.53 -7.24
C LEU A 59 -1.78 -4.92 -8.18
N ASP A 60 -2.76 -4.04 -8.38
CA ASP A 60 -3.90 -4.27 -9.28
C ASP A 60 -4.54 -5.66 -9.09
N ILE A 61 -4.86 -6.00 -7.84
CA ILE A 61 -5.46 -7.30 -7.50
C ILE A 61 -6.92 -7.28 -7.93
N GLY A 62 -7.31 -8.29 -8.70
CA GLY A 62 -8.66 -8.37 -9.27
C GLY A 62 -9.75 -8.59 -8.23
N ASN A 63 -10.97 -8.15 -8.55
CA ASN A 63 -12.19 -8.49 -7.80
C ASN A 63 -12.67 -9.90 -8.19
N SER A 64 -11.91 -10.91 -7.78
CA SER A 64 -12.22 -12.32 -7.97
C SER A 64 -12.90 -12.91 -6.72
N ASN A 65 -13.16 -14.21 -6.72
CA ASN A 65 -13.65 -14.87 -5.51
C ASN A 65 -12.60 -14.79 -4.39
N PRO A 66 -12.99 -14.98 -3.11
CA PRO A 66 -12.09 -14.77 -1.97
C PRO A 66 -10.78 -15.58 -2.01
N ILE A 67 -10.79 -16.78 -2.62
CA ILE A 67 -9.60 -17.64 -2.72
C ILE A 67 -8.63 -17.10 -3.77
N GLU A 68 -9.14 -16.75 -4.95
CA GLU A 68 -8.33 -16.15 -6.03
C GLU A 68 -7.70 -14.83 -5.57
N PHE A 69 -8.49 -13.98 -4.92
CA PHE A 69 -8.04 -12.72 -4.36
C PHE A 69 -6.89 -12.92 -3.34
N LEU A 70 -7.05 -13.87 -2.42
CA LEU A 70 -6.01 -14.19 -1.43
C LEU A 70 -4.74 -14.72 -2.11
N SER A 71 -4.88 -15.59 -3.11
CA SER A 71 -3.76 -16.13 -3.89
C SER A 71 -2.98 -15.03 -4.61
N GLU A 72 -3.69 -14.08 -5.24
CA GLU A 72 -3.07 -12.91 -5.87
C GLU A 72 -2.38 -12.01 -4.86
N CYS A 73 -3.02 -11.73 -3.71
CA CYS A 73 -2.42 -10.97 -2.61
C CYS A 73 -1.08 -11.57 -2.21
N ILE A 74 -1.04 -12.88 -1.94
CA ILE A 74 0.19 -13.58 -1.52
C ILE A 74 1.25 -13.46 -2.61
N THR A 75 0.91 -13.79 -3.86
CA THR A 75 1.87 -13.87 -4.96
C THR A 75 2.46 -12.50 -5.30
N LYS A 76 1.61 -11.49 -5.48
CA LYS A 76 2.04 -10.15 -5.85
C LYS A 76 2.76 -9.43 -4.71
N THR A 77 2.31 -9.63 -3.47
CA THR A 77 3.02 -9.10 -2.29
C THR A 77 4.42 -9.69 -2.15
N ALA A 78 4.57 -11.01 -2.33
CA ALA A 78 5.88 -11.66 -2.29
C ALA A 78 6.82 -11.11 -3.38
N TYR A 79 6.31 -10.84 -4.58
CA TYR A 79 7.08 -10.22 -5.66
C TYR A 79 7.59 -8.83 -5.29
N VAL A 80 6.74 -7.94 -4.79
CA VAL A 80 7.17 -6.58 -4.44
C VAL A 80 8.09 -6.53 -3.22
N ILE A 81 7.86 -7.38 -2.21
CA ILE A 81 8.78 -7.48 -1.07
C ILE A 81 10.18 -7.86 -1.57
N LYS A 82 10.28 -8.83 -2.49
CA LYS A 82 11.56 -9.23 -3.09
C LYS A 82 12.18 -8.11 -3.93
N GLN A 83 11.38 -7.37 -4.70
CA GLN A 83 11.84 -6.28 -5.55
C GLN A 83 12.42 -5.10 -4.75
N TYR A 84 11.68 -4.63 -3.73
CA TYR A 84 12.07 -3.45 -2.96
C TYR A 84 13.02 -3.79 -1.80
N ASN A 85 13.04 -5.05 -1.36
CA ASN A 85 13.85 -5.58 -0.27
C ASN A 85 13.81 -4.70 0.99
N PRO A 86 12.62 -4.47 1.59
CA PRO A 86 12.48 -3.66 2.79
C PRO A 86 13.01 -4.39 4.04
N GLU A 87 13.43 -3.63 5.05
CA GLU A 87 13.82 -4.17 6.36
C GLU A 87 12.60 -4.54 7.22
N PHE A 88 11.51 -3.79 7.05
CA PHE A 88 10.24 -4.03 7.74
C PHE A 88 9.06 -3.93 6.78
N VAL A 89 8.05 -4.78 7.02
CA VAL A 89 6.74 -4.69 6.38
C VAL A 89 5.71 -4.34 7.45
N LEU A 90 4.94 -3.30 7.20
CA LEU A 90 3.86 -2.82 8.05
C LEU A 90 2.51 -3.05 7.35
N VAL A 91 1.54 -3.56 8.10
CA VAL A 91 0.15 -3.71 7.67
C VAL A 91 -0.77 -2.93 8.62
N ILE A 92 -1.83 -2.35 8.08
CA ILE A 92 -2.79 -1.54 8.84
C ILE A 92 -4.10 -2.31 9.01
N GLY A 93 -4.47 -2.61 10.25
CA GLY A 93 -5.80 -3.12 10.60
C GLY A 93 -6.88 -2.04 10.61
#